data_AF-Q9M9D8-F1
#
_entry.id   AF-Q9M9D8-F1
#
_cell.length_a   1.000
_cell.length_b   1.000
_cell.length_c   1.000
_cell.angle_alpha   90.00
_cell.angle_beta   90.00
_cell.angle_gamma   90.00
#
_symmetry.space_group_name_H-M   'P 1'
#
loop_
_entity.id
_entity.type
_entity.pdbx_description
1 polymer ?
#
loop_
_entity_poly.entity_id
_entity_poly.type
_entity_poly.pdbx_seq_one_letter_code
_entity_poly.pdbx_strand_id
1 'polypeptide(L)'
;MRPPLVIGGRSYGRVPNSLPPVFERPPSPDLGNPQEPNDEPNDQMEEIAPVQLNVRVLHPSRRNGAKWFKNNTEVSTRVRKIIEGCFKGPWYSWKKVPIFYKEAWFSTFKTWFEWDASIEHLVKTNFETLAAARLKGMVSLAKSRGKQPDWILAAHWRVMVAYWRTPIAKERSEKARSSRLFNRDGLGPHCHRSGSRSYAKVQDTLEANNEDSSFIAVMKKTHQKADGTYVDEKARVIAEKYDELLQERMAQMQLFDGENSTMNPLTIEEKNKIYVQVAGISKHGRVFGLGSLQNGTSLSLDGAPIPLQSTGEVETLTVRVKELETELQKSRNENVLVHKRLDTMEQMFQSFLGTSASLQSLVGQNGINSAATFASIPPIGTSASPQAFMGFRSFARTT
;
A
#
# COMPACT_ATOMS: atom_id res chain seq x y z
N MET A 1 2.27 -11.57 33.57
CA MET A 1 3.29 -11.83 32.54
C MET A 1 2.71 -12.79 31.50
N ARG A 2 2.94 -12.58 30.20
CA ARG A 2 2.49 -13.51 29.13
C ARG A 2 3.72 -14.26 28.60
N PRO A 3 3.64 -15.58 28.36
CA PRO A 3 4.77 -16.36 27.86
C PRO A 3 5.06 -16.01 26.38
N PRO A 4 6.33 -16.14 25.94
CA PRO A 4 6.70 -15.95 24.54
C PRO A 4 6.26 -17.17 23.72
N LEU A 5 5.42 -16.96 22.72
CA LEU A 5 5.17 -17.95 21.67
C LEU A 5 6.36 -17.92 20.70
N VAL A 6 7.22 -18.93 20.83
CA VAL A 6 8.29 -19.24 19.88
C VAL A 6 7.65 -19.87 18.65
N ILE A 7 7.68 -19.16 17.52
CA ILE A 7 7.38 -19.72 16.20
C ILE A 7 8.60 -19.44 15.32
N GLY A 8 9.29 -20.51 14.93
CA GLY A 8 10.32 -20.52 13.88
C GLY A 8 11.72 -20.20 14.36
N GLY A 9 12.47 -21.24 14.76
CA GLY A 9 13.90 -21.17 15.06
C GLY A 9 14.71 -20.71 13.84
N ARG A 10 15.64 -19.79 14.08
CA ARG A 10 16.72 -19.46 13.15
C ARG A 10 17.92 -20.34 13.52
N SER A 11 18.32 -21.23 12.62
CA SER A 11 19.66 -21.80 12.63
C SER A 11 20.46 -21.11 11.53
N TYR A 12 21.57 -20.47 11.90
CA TYR A 12 22.61 -20.06 10.96
C TYR A 12 23.63 -21.18 10.91
N GLY A 13 23.71 -21.88 9.77
CA GLY A 13 24.74 -22.86 9.49
C GLY A 13 26.08 -22.18 9.24
N ARG A 14 27.06 -22.55 10.05
CA ARG A 14 28.49 -22.27 9.96
C ARG A 14 29.07 -23.06 8.76
N VAL A 15 29.85 -22.41 7.90
CA VAL A 15 30.67 -23.08 6.87
C VAL A 15 32.15 -22.98 7.30
N PRO A 16 32.93 -24.07 7.33
CA PRO A 16 34.38 -24.02 7.50
C PRO A 16 35.11 -23.86 6.16
N ASN A 17 36.25 -23.15 6.19
CA ASN A 17 37.24 -22.98 5.13
C ASN A 17 37.64 -24.28 4.41
N SER A 18 37.88 -24.20 3.09
CA SER A 18 38.94 -24.91 2.33
C SER A 18 38.97 -24.44 0.85
N LEU A 19 40.18 -24.17 0.33
CA LEU A 19 40.59 -24.01 -1.08
C LEU A 19 41.59 -25.15 -1.40
N PRO A 20 42.06 -25.36 -2.65
CA PRO A 20 41.45 -25.41 -3.98
C PRO A 20 41.79 -26.78 -4.67
N PRO A 21 41.76 -26.96 -6.02
CA PRO A 21 42.94 -26.60 -6.82
C PRO A 21 42.66 -26.02 -8.23
N VAL A 22 43.74 -25.45 -8.77
CA VAL A 22 43.96 -24.74 -10.03
C VAL A 22 44.03 -25.71 -11.21
N PHE A 23 43.50 -25.32 -12.38
CA PHE A 23 43.84 -25.94 -13.66
C PHE A 23 44.24 -24.88 -14.70
N GLU A 24 45.37 -25.16 -15.35
CA GLU A 24 46.16 -24.30 -16.23
C GLU A 24 45.55 -24.14 -17.64
N ARG A 25 45.95 -23.05 -18.29
CA ARG A 25 45.65 -22.69 -19.68
C ARG A 25 46.73 -23.27 -20.62
N PRO A 26 46.37 -23.80 -21.80
CA PRO A 26 47.32 -24.00 -22.91
C PRO A 26 47.23 -22.88 -23.99
N PRO A 27 48.29 -22.71 -24.81
CA PRO A 27 48.54 -21.51 -25.62
C PRO A 27 48.09 -21.64 -27.10
N SER A 28 47.96 -20.48 -27.76
CA SER A 28 47.71 -20.30 -29.19
C SER A 28 48.91 -20.69 -30.07
N PRO A 29 48.69 -21.05 -31.36
CA PRO A 29 49.68 -20.86 -32.42
C PRO A 29 49.31 -19.70 -33.37
N ASP A 30 50.36 -19.17 -33.96
CA ASP A 30 50.47 -17.95 -34.77
C ASP A 30 50.68 -18.28 -36.26
N LEU A 31 50.44 -17.26 -37.10
CA LEU A 31 50.87 -17.01 -38.48
C LEU A 31 50.11 -17.63 -39.68
N GLY A 32 49.59 -16.72 -40.51
CA GLY A 32 49.45 -16.93 -41.96
C GLY A 32 48.44 -16.00 -42.64
N ASN A 33 48.87 -14.83 -43.10
CA ASN A 33 48.21 -14.05 -44.17
C ASN A 33 49.26 -13.91 -45.31
N PRO A 34 48.90 -13.92 -46.61
CA PRO A 34 48.39 -12.69 -47.23
C PRO A 34 47.45 -12.82 -48.47
N GLN A 35 46.85 -11.66 -48.81
CA GLN A 35 46.30 -11.18 -50.10
C GLN A 35 44.79 -11.27 -50.39
N GLU A 36 44.19 -10.08 -50.53
CA GLU A 36 42.85 -9.75 -51.04
C GLU A 36 42.72 -9.98 -52.57
N PRO A 37 41.49 -9.97 -53.14
CA PRO A 37 40.89 -8.69 -53.52
C PRO A 37 39.36 -8.56 -53.26
N ASN A 38 38.99 -7.35 -52.82
CA ASN A 38 37.80 -6.56 -53.20
C ASN A 38 36.46 -7.27 -53.43
N ASP A 39 35.50 -7.01 -52.53
CA ASP A 39 34.12 -6.66 -52.89
C ASP A 39 33.45 -6.00 -51.66
N GLU A 40 33.11 -4.70 -51.76
CA GLU A 40 32.16 -4.08 -50.83
C GLU A 40 30.76 -4.66 -51.06
N PRO A 41 29.98 -4.88 -49.98
CA PRO A 41 28.86 -3.98 -49.80
C PRO A 41 28.60 -3.62 -48.33
N ASN A 42 28.54 -2.31 -48.08
CA ASN A 42 27.52 -1.61 -47.29
C ASN A 42 26.61 -2.50 -46.42
N ASP A 43 26.96 -2.66 -45.14
CA ASP A 43 26.01 -3.00 -44.09
C ASP A 43 26.13 -2.01 -42.93
N GLN A 44 25.02 -1.34 -42.71
CA GLN A 44 24.81 -0.36 -41.65
C GLN A 44 25.05 -1.05 -40.33
N MET A 45 26.16 -0.69 -39.66
CA MET A 45 26.39 -1.03 -38.27
C MET A 45 25.31 -0.34 -37.46
N GLU A 46 24.19 -1.03 -37.28
CA GLU A 46 23.20 -0.72 -36.26
C GLU A 46 23.97 -0.83 -34.95
N GLU A 47 24.44 0.31 -34.48
CA GLU A 47 25.06 0.49 -33.19
C GLU A 47 24.01 0.02 -32.17
N ILE A 48 24.10 -1.25 -31.77
CA ILE A 48 23.39 -1.78 -30.61
C ILE A 48 24.00 -1.02 -29.44
N ALA A 49 23.46 0.17 -29.20
CA ALA A 49 23.78 0.99 -28.05
C ALA A 49 23.72 0.04 -26.85
N PRO A 50 24.79 -0.03 -26.03
CA PRO A 50 24.79 -0.91 -24.89
C PRO A 50 23.55 -0.55 -24.08
N VAL A 51 22.60 -1.49 -23.96
CA VAL A 51 21.38 -1.31 -23.19
C VAL A 51 21.84 -0.91 -21.80
N GLN A 52 21.83 0.39 -21.53
CA GLN A 52 22.24 0.92 -20.25
C GLN A 52 21.24 0.31 -19.27
N LEU A 53 21.68 -0.71 -18.54
CA LEU A 53 20.98 -1.29 -17.41
C LEU A 53 20.87 -0.18 -16.37
N ASN A 54 19.88 0.68 -16.54
CA ASN A 54 19.68 1.82 -15.69
C ASN A 54 19.05 1.29 -14.40
N VAL A 55 19.94 0.87 -13.49
CA VAL A 55 19.63 0.18 -12.22
C VAL A 55 18.66 1.00 -11.35
N ARG A 56 18.46 2.29 -11.61
CA ARG A 56 17.60 3.19 -10.81
C ARG A 56 16.23 3.48 -11.42
N VAL A 57 15.91 2.97 -12.59
CA VAL A 57 14.62 3.25 -13.24
C VAL A 57 13.49 2.43 -12.61
N LEU A 58 12.39 3.11 -12.27
CA LEU A 58 11.14 2.50 -11.85
C LEU A 58 10.16 2.44 -13.03
N HIS A 59 9.71 1.23 -13.37
CA HIS A 59 8.69 1.06 -14.40
C HIS A 59 7.74 -0.11 -14.05
N PRO A 60 6.41 0.06 -14.18
CA PRO A 60 5.43 -0.97 -13.82
C PRO A 60 5.62 -2.28 -14.59
N SER A 61 5.95 -2.19 -15.88
CA SER A 61 6.16 -3.36 -16.74
C SER A 61 7.50 -4.07 -16.50
N ARG A 62 8.39 -3.56 -15.63
CA ARG A 62 9.71 -4.15 -15.34
C ARG A 62 10.60 -4.43 -16.56
N ARG A 63 10.32 -3.82 -17.72
CA ARG A 63 11.11 -4.02 -18.95
C ARG A 63 12.54 -3.53 -18.73
N ASN A 64 13.50 -4.17 -19.40
CA ASN A 64 14.92 -3.78 -19.39
C ASN A 64 15.57 -3.77 -17.98
N GLY A 65 15.11 -4.64 -17.08
CA GLY A 65 15.64 -4.72 -15.70
C GLY A 65 15.14 -3.62 -14.76
N ALA A 66 14.14 -2.83 -15.19
CA ALA A 66 13.54 -1.78 -14.37
C ALA A 66 12.97 -2.34 -13.06
N LYS A 67 13.17 -1.59 -11.98
CA LYS A 67 12.71 -1.96 -10.65
C LYS A 67 11.22 -1.63 -10.51
N TRP A 68 10.52 -2.39 -9.68
CA TRP A 68 9.16 -2.04 -9.30
C TRP A 68 8.84 -2.46 -7.86
N PHE A 69 7.81 -1.82 -7.31
CA PHE A 69 7.30 -2.12 -5.97
C PHE A 69 6.88 -3.60 -5.83
N LYS A 70 6.94 -4.14 -4.61
CA LYS A 70 6.64 -5.55 -4.23
C LYS A 70 7.58 -6.63 -4.78
N ASN A 71 8.13 -6.46 -5.99
CA ASN A 71 9.00 -7.47 -6.62
C ASN A 71 10.50 -7.21 -6.35
N ASN A 72 10.88 -5.96 -6.05
CA ASN A 72 12.27 -5.59 -5.80
C ASN A 72 12.55 -5.30 -4.31
N THR A 73 13.56 -5.97 -3.74
CA THR A 73 13.96 -5.83 -2.33
C THR A 73 14.68 -4.50 -2.06
N GLU A 74 15.35 -3.93 -3.05
CA GLU A 74 16.10 -2.68 -2.92
C GLU A 74 15.18 -1.48 -2.75
N VAL A 75 14.12 -1.38 -3.56
CA VAL A 75 13.07 -0.34 -3.41
C VAL A 75 12.52 -0.38 -1.98
N SER A 76 12.23 -1.58 -1.50
CA SER A 76 11.70 -1.78 -0.15
C SER A 76 12.69 -1.46 0.98
N THR A 77 13.97 -1.79 0.77
CA THR A 77 15.05 -1.47 1.70
C THR A 77 15.31 0.02 1.73
N ARG A 78 15.22 0.70 0.59
CA ARG A 78 15.38 2.15 0.50
C ARG A 78 14.29 2.89 1.28
N VAL A 79 13.02 2.54 1.05
CA VAL A 79 11.89 3.11 1.80
C VAL A 79 12.07 2.91 3.30
N ARG A 80 12.51 1.71 3.72
CA ARG A 80 12.84 1.42 5.12
C ARG A 80 13.90 2.40 5.66
N LYS A 81 15.04 2.53 4.97
CA LYS A 81 16.14 3.41 5.39
C LYS A 81 15.73 4.89 5.48
N ILE A 82 14.90 5.36 4.56
CA ILE A 82 14.35 6.73 4.59
C ILE A 82 13.52 6.95 5.86
N ILE A 83 12.64 6.00 6.20
CA ILE A 83 11.84 6.07 7.42
C ILE A 83 12.74 6.05 8.66
N GLU A 84 13.71 5.13 8.73
CA GLU A 84 14.64 5.01 9.85
C GLU A 84 15.49 6.29 10.04
N GLY A 85 15.97 6.91 8.95
CA GLY A 85 16.77 8.14 9.02
C GLY A 85 15.99 9.39 9.43
N CYS A 86 14.69 9.46 9.08
CA CYS A 86 13.86 10.65 9.23
C CYS A 86 12.65 10.44 10.17
N PHE A 87 12.77 9.55 11.17
CA PHE A 87 11.72 9.32 12.16
C PHE A 87 11.79 10.33 13.32
N LYS A 88 11.00 11.41 13.25
CA LYS A 88 11.08 12.56 14.17
C LYS A 88 9.83 12.76 15.05
N GLY A 89 9.05 11.71 15.27
CA GLY A 89 7.87 11.80 16.13
C GLY A 89 7.34 10.43 16.58
N PRO A 90 6.41 10.39 17.56
CA PRO A 90 5.87 9.15 18.13
C PRO A 90 4.82 8.48 17.22
N TRP A 91 5.16 8.28 15.95
CA TRP A 91 4.22 7.81 14.93
C TRP A 91 4.12 6.29 14.90
N TYR A 92 3.23 5.74 15.71
CA TYR A 92 2.95 4.29 15.75
C TYR A 92 2.14 3.76 14.55
N SER A 93 1.76 4.62 13.59
CA SER A 93 1.06 4.23 12.37
C SER A 93 1.22 5.30 11.29
N TRP A 94 1.06 4.92 10.01
CA TRP A 94 1.14 5.85 8.88
C TRP A 94 0.18 7.04 8.99
N LYS A 95 -1.03 6.81 9.55
CA LYS A 95 -2.02 7.87 9.77
C LYS A 95 -1.56 8.93 10.77
N LYS A 96 -0.62 8.59 11.66
CA LYS A 96 -0.09 9.51 12.67
C LYS A 96 1.11 10.31 12.15
N VAL A 97 1.69 9.93 11.02
CA VAL A 97 2.75 10.69 10.37
C VAL A 97 2.13 11.94 9.73
N PRO A 98 2.61 13.16 10.06
CA PRO A 98 2.16 14.38 9.42
C PRO A 98 2.45 14.37 7.92
N ILE A 99 1.62 15.07 7.15
CA ILE A 99 1.72 15.13 5.67
C ILE A 99 3.10 15.63 5.25
N PHE A 100 3.60 16.69 5.90
CA PHE A 100 4.94 17.22 5.70
C PHE A 100 6.04 16.13 5.73
N TYR A 101 6.00 15.21 6.70
CA TYR A 101 7.00 14.14 6.78
C TYR A 101 6.80 13.07 5.70
N LYS A 102 5.56 12.79 5.29
CA LYS A 102 5.29 11.87 4.16
C LYS A 102 5.88 12.43 2.87
N GLU A 103 5.68 13.73 2.63
CA GLU A 103 6.22 14.44 1.48
C GLU A 103 7.74 14.55 1.52
N ALA A 104 8.34 14.80 2.69
CA ALA A 104 9.79 14.80 2.86
C ALA A 104 10.39 13.41 2.58
N TRP A 105 9.75 12.35 3.07
CA TRP A 105 10.18 10.97 2.78
C TRP A 105 10.05 10.63 1.29
N PHE A 106 8.97 11.06 0.64
CA PHE A 106 8.81 10.87 -0.81
C PHE A 106 9.82 11.69 -1.61
N SER A 107 10.09 12.93 -1.21
CA SER A 107 11.11 13.78 -1.84
C SER A 107 12.50 13.18 -1.73
N THR A 108 12.83 12.60 -0.57
CA THR A 108 14.07 11.83 -0.40
C THR A 108 14.07 10.60 -1.30
N PHE A 109 12.93 9.92 -1.49
CA PHE A 109 12.84 8.76 -2.37
C PHE A 109 13.09 9.14 -3.85
N LYS A 110 12.63 10.31 -4.31
CA LYS A 110 12.89 10.84 -5.65
C LYS A 110 14.37 10.99 -5.98
N THR A 111 15.24 11.20 -4.98
CA THR A 111 16.69 11.35 -5.24
C THR A 111 17.39 10.02 -5.52
N TRP A 112 16.72 8.87 -5.33
CA TRP A 112 17.32 7.54 -5.47
C TRP A 112 16.85 6.77 -6.70
N PHE A 113 15.70 7.13 -7.25
CA PHE A 113 15.07 6.42 -8.34
C PHE A 113 14.54 7.42 -9.36
N GLU A 114 14.58 7.00 -10.62
CA GLU A 114 14.13 7.79 -11.76
C GLU A 114 12.91 7.12 -12.39
N TRP A 115 11.99 7.91 -12.93
CA TRP A 115 10.80 7.41 -13.61
C TRP A 115 10.24 8.48 -14.54
N ASP A 116 9.39 8.04 -15.47
CA ASP A 116 8.65 8.94 -16.35
C ASP A 116 7.62 9.75 -15.57
N ALA A 117 7.52 11.05 -15.83
CA ALA A 117 6.61 11.96 -15.12
C ALA A 117 5.14 11.51 -15.20
N SER A 118 4.73 10.83 -16.28
CA SER A 118 3.37 10.29 -16.44
C SER A 118 2.98 9.26 -15.36
N ILE A 119 3.96 8.58 -14.76
CA ILE A 119 3.72 7.58 -13.71
C ILE A 119 3.98 8.10 -12.29
N GLU A 120 4.29 9.39 -12.10
CA GLU A 120 4.63 9.93 -10.77
C GLU A 120 3.53 9.68 -9.72
N HIS A 121 2.26 9.90 -10.09
CA HIS A 121 1.14 9.65 -9.18
C HIS A 121 1.06 8.17 -8.75
N LEU A 122 1.31 7.25 -9.70
CA LEU A 122 1.34 5.82 -9.44
C LEU A 122 2.52 5.44 -8.53
N VAL A 123 3.70 6.02 -8.78
CA VAL A 123 4.89 5.82 -7.95
C VAL A 123 4.66 6.35 -6.54
N LYS A 124 4.08 7.54 -6.38
CA LYS A 124 3.72 8.11 -5.07
C LYS A 124 2.75 7.22 -4.31
N THR A 125 1.67 6.77 -4.96
CA THR A 125 0.68 5.87 -4.35
C THR A 125 1.30 4.56 -3.87
N ASN A 126 2.15 3.95 -4.71
CA ASN A 126 2.87 2.73 -4.34
C ASN A 126 3.90 2.97 -3.23
N PHE A 127 4.59 4.10 -3.25
CA PHE A 127 5.50 4.51 -2.20
C PHE A 127 4.78 4.65 -0.86
N GLU A 128 3.66 5.39 -0.80
CA GLU A 128 2.91 5.58 0.43
C GLU A 128 2.37 4.25 0.97
N THR A 129 1.86 3.39 0.09
CA THR A 129 1.41 2.04 0.45
C THR A 129 2.54 1.21 1.05
N LEU A 130 3.72 1.24 0.41
CA LEU A 130 4.89 0.50 0.86
C LEU A 130 5.45 1.06 2.18
N ALA A 131 5.53 2.39 2.30
CA ALA A 131 6.00 3.08 3.48
C ALA A 131 5.08 2.82 4.67
N ALA A 132 3.77 2.84 4.47
CA ALA A 132 2.78 2.48 5.49
C ALA A 132 2.96 1.03 5.97
N ALA A 133 3.13 0.08 5.04
CA ALA A 133 3.36 -1.33 5.35
C ALA A 133 4.68 -1.54 6.10
N ARG A 134 5.76 -0.88 5.67
CA ARG A 134 7.08 -0.96 6.29
C ARG A 134 7.08 -0.37 7.70
N LEU A 135 6.54 0.83 7.87
CA LEU A 135 6.42 1.47 9.18
C LEU A 135 5.63 0.57 10.14
N LYS A 136 4.47 0.05 9.71
CA LYS A 136 3.65 -0.87 10.51
C LYS A 136 4.46 -2.10 10.93
N GLY A 137 5.16 -2.74 10.00
CA GLY A 137 5.96 -3.95 10.28
C GLY A 137 7.08 -3.69 11.27
N MET A 138 7.85 -2.61 11.07
CA MET A 138 8.96 -2.23 11.95
C MET A 138 8.50 -1.90 13.37
N VAL A 139 7.47 -1.06 13.50
CA VAL A 139 6.91 -0.68 14.81
C VAL A 139 6.28 -1.89 15.50
N SER A 140 5.58 -2.76 14.75
CA SER A 140 5.00 -3.99 15.33
C SER A 140 6.07 -4.94 15.84
N LEU A 141 7.20 -5.07 15.14
CA LEU A 141 8.32 -5.89 15.56
C LEU A 141 9.00 -5.33 16.82
N ALA A 142 9.18 -4.01 16.88
CA ALA A 142 9.69 -3.33 18.07
C ALA A 142 8.77 -3.56 19.28
N LYS A 143 7.45 -3.39 19.07
CA LYS A 143 6.43 -3.60 20.08
C LYS A 143 6.42 -5.05 20.60
N SER A 144 6.49 -6.05 19.72
CA SER A 144 6.44 -7.46 20.12
C SER A 144 7.67 -7.90 20.91
N ARG A 145 8.84 -7.33 20.60
CA ARG A 145 10.09 -7.58 21.33
C ARG A 145 10.17 -6.80 22.65
N GLY A 146 9.38 -5.74 22.80
CA GLY A 146 9.44 -4.83 23.95
C GLY A 146 10.72 -4.01 24.05
N LYS A 147 11.58 -4.04 23.02
CA LYS A 147 12.85 -3.31 22.98
C LYS A 147 12.73 -2.09 22.07
N GLN A 148 13.21 -0.95 22.55
CA GLN A 148 13.31 0.28 21.76
C GLN A 148 14.28 0.08 20.59
N PRO A 149 13.91 0.43 19.35
CA PRO A 149 14.83 0.48 18.21
C PRO A 149 15.71 1.74 18.23
N ASP A 150 16.92 1.62 17.70
CA ASP A 150 17.91 2.72 17.67
C ASP A 150 17.44 3.93 16.84
N TRP A 151 16.59 3.71 15.84
CA TRP A 151 16.03 4.75 14.97
C TRP A 151 14.83 5.50 15.58
N ILE A 152 14.35 5.11 16.77
CA ILE A 152 13.31 5.82 17.50
C ILE A 152 13.94 6.51 18.72
N LEU A 153 13.80 7.83 18.82
CA LEU A 153 14.22 8.57 20.01
C LEU A 153 13.47 8.09 21.25
N ALA A 154 14.18 7.99 22.39
CA ALA A 154 13.64 7.46 23.64
C ALA A 154 12.37 8.20 24.11
N ALA A 155 12.33 9.53 23.93
CA ALA A 155 11.16 10.35 24.22
C ALA A 155 9.93 9.92 23.40
N HIS A 156 10.09 9.69 22.10
CA HIS A 156 9.00 9.24 21.23
C HIS A 156 8.57 7.81 21.53
N TRP A 157 9.54 6.92 21.80
CA TRP A 157 9.25 5.53 22.19
C TRP A 157 8.39 5.46 23.44
N ARG A 158 8.70 6.26 24.47
CA ARG A 158 7.93 6.33 25.72
C ARG A 158 6.46 6.69 25.46
N VAL A 159 6.20 7.68 24.60
CA VAL A 159 4.85 8.09 24.20
C VAL A 159 4.11 6.96 23.48
N MET A 160 4.80 6.25 22.57
CA MET A 160 4.21 5.11 21.85
C MET A 160 3.86 3.95 22.79
N VAL A 161 4.73 3.63 23.74
CA VAL A 161 4.49 2.58 24.75
C VAL A 161 3.31 2.95 25.66
N ALA A 162 3.23 4.20 26.11
CA ALA A 162 2.10 4.69 26.89
C ALA A 162 0.78 4.53 26.12
N TYR A 163 0.75 4.91 24.83
CA TYR A 163 -0.41 4.70 23.98
C TYR A 163 -0.83 3.22 23.89
N TRP A 164 0.12 2.28 23.72
CA TRP A 164 -0.23 0.85 23.63
C TRP A 164 -0.74 0.24 24.93
N ARG A 165 -0.50 0.89 26.08
CA ARG A 165 -1.05 0.45 27.37
C ARG A 165 -2.51 0.87 27.57
N THR A 166 -3.00 1.84 26.78
CA THR A 166 -4.39 2.31 26.86
C THR A 166 -5.39 1.19 26.57
N PRO A 167 -6.58 1.20 27.21
CA PRO A 167 -7.65 0.24 26.94
C PRO A 167 -8.05 0.18 25.46
N ILE A 168 -8.19 1.35 24.81
CA ILE A 168 -8.56 1.47 23.39
C ILE A 168 -7.57 0.72 22.49
N ALA A 169 -6.26 0.87 22.75
CA ALA A 169 -5.24 0.18 21.96
C ALA A 169 -5.25 -1.34 22.19
N LYS A 170 -5.52 -1.79 23.42
CA LYS A 170 -5.63 -3.22 23.76
C LYS A 170 -6.85 -3.86 23.13
N GLU A 171 -8.02 -3.24 23.26
CA GLU A 171 -9.27 -3.72 22.67
C GLU A 171 -9.16 -3.85 21.14
N ARG A 172 -8.60 -2.83 20.46
CA ARG A 172 -8.35 -2.89 19.01
C ARG A 172 -7.40 -4.05 18.65
N SER A 173 -6.38 -4.29 19.46
CA SER A 173 -5.45 -5.40 19.25
C SER A 173 -6.12 -6.76 19.45
N GLU A 174 -7.04 -6.88 20.40
CA GLU A 174 -7.79 -8.10 20.67
C GLU A 174 -8.81 -8.39 19.58
N LYS A 175 -9.58 -7.39 19.14
CA LYS A 175 -10.47 -7.52 17.97
C LYS A 175 -9.70 -7.97 16.73
N ALA A 176 -8.54 -7.36 16.46
CA ALA A 176 -7.69 -7.77 15.36
C ALA A 176 -7.15 -9.20 15.52
N ARG A 177 -6.81 -9.62 16.76
CA ARG A 177 -6.39 -11.01 17.04
C ARG A 177 -7.53 -11.99 16.81
N SER A 178 -8.72 -11.71 17.34
CA SER A 178 -9.90 -12.56 17.19
C SER A 178 -10.30 -12.68 15.71
N SER A 179 -10.23 -11.60 14.95
CA SER A 179 -10.45 -11.63 13.49
C SER A 179 -9.41 -12.50 12.77
N ARG A 180 -8.13 -12.45 13.15
CA ARG A 180 -7.08 -13.29 12.56
C ARG A 180 -7.22 -14.78 12.90
N LEU A 181 -7.75 -15.10 14.07
CA LEU A 181 -7.95 -16.46 14.55
C LEU A 181 -9.38 -16.97 14.31
N PHE A 182 -10.21 -16.18 13.60
CA PHE A 182 -11.58 -16.54 13.33
C PHE A 182 -11.64 -17.80 12.48
N ASN A 183 -12.43 -18.76 12.93
CA ASN A 183 -12.66 -20.00 12.20
C ASN A 183 -13.62 -19.74 11.04
N ARG A 184 -13.13 -19.84 9.80
CA ARG A 184 -13.96 -19.68 8.60
C ARG A 184 -14.57 -21.02 8.22
N ASP A 185 -15.87 -21.16 8.46
CA ASP A 185 -16.68 -22.33 8.04
C ASP A 185 -16.18 -23.67 8.62
N GLY A 186 -15.56 -23.66 9.79
CA GLY A 186 -14.98 -24.85 10.42
C GLY A 186 -13.56 -25.20 9.96
N LEU A 187 -13.04 -24.54 8.90
CA LEU A 187 -11.76 -24.86 8.26
C LEU A 187 -10.54 -24.19 8.94
N GLY A 188 -10.75 -23.54 10.09
CA GLY A 188 -9.70 -22.91 10.88
C GLY A 188 -9.19 -21.59 10.29
N PRO A 189 -8.13 -21.02 10.91
CA PRO A 189 -7.51 -19.79 10.45
C PRO A 189 -6.68 -20.02 9.18
N HIS A 190 -6.63 -19.00 8.31
CA HIS A 190 -5.83 -19.06 7.10
C HIS A 190 -4.32 -19.14 7.39
N CYS A 191 -3.63 -20.11 6.79
CA CYS A 191 -2.20 -20.35 7.01
C CYS A 191 -1.45 -20.63 5.70
N HIS A 192 -0.21 -20.18 5.58
CA HIS A 192 0.68 -20.48 4.44
C HIS A 192 2.13 -20.58 4.89
N ARG A 193 3.00 -21.15 4.04
CA ARG A 193 4.41 -21.45 4.33
C ARG A 193 5.41 -20.65 3.50
N SER A 194 4.95 -19.75 2.62
CA SER A 194 5.83 -18.93 1.78
C SER A 194 6.70 -17.91 2.55
N GLY A 195 6.50 -17.77 3.86
CA GLY A 195 7.22 -16.80 4.69
C GLY A 195 7.02 -15.37 4.20
N SER A 196 8.11 -14.63 4.04
CA SER A 196 8.07 -13.26 3.50
C SER A 196 8.00 -13.18 1.97
N ARG A 197 7.99 -14.32 1.25
CA ARG A 197 7.87 -14.33 -0.21
C ARG A 197 6.42 -14.11 -0.61
N SER A 198 6.20 -13.13 -1.49
CA SER A 198 4.89 -12.93 -2.14
C SER A 198 4.59 -14.08 -3.09
N TYR A 199 3.32 -14.31 -3.38
CA TYR A 199 2.90 -15.37 -4.31
C TYR A 199 3.33 -15.06 -5.74
N ALA A 200 3.42 -13.78 -6.11
CA ALA A 200 4.03 -13.33 -7.36
C ALA A 200 5.50 -13.76 -7.46
N LYS A 201 6.28 -13.62 -6.38
CA LYS A 201 7.67 -14.08 -6.37
C LYS A 201 7.78 -15.60 -6.37
N VAL A 202 6.81 -16.31 -5.82
CA VAL A 202 6.73 -17.78 -5.93
C VAL A 202 6.48 -18.15 -7.39
N GLN A 203 5.53 -17.50 -8.06
CA GLN A 203 5.25 -17.69 -9.48
C GLN A 203 6.48 -17.37 -10.36
N ASP A 204 7.12 -16.20 -10.19
CA ASP A 204 8.35 -15.82 -10.90
C ASP A 204 9.44 -16.91 -10.75
N THR A 205 9.50 -17.60 -9.59
CA THR A 205 10.48 -18.69 -9.36
C THR A 205 10.09 -19.98 -10.05
N LEU A 206 8.80 -20.30 -10.11
CA LEU A 206 8.31 -21.47 -10.84
C LEU A 206 8.57 -21.30 -12.34
N GLU A 207 8.28 -20.13 -12.89
CA GLU A 207 8.56 -19.79 -14.29
C GLU A 207 10.06 -19.87 -14.61
N ALA A 208 10.92 -19.32 -13.75
CA ALA A 208 12.37 -19.39 -13.94
C ALA A 208 12.94 -20.82 -13.87
N ASN A 209 12.26 -21.73 -13.17
CA ASN A 209 12.63 -23.14 -13.08
C ASN A 209 12.01 -24.00 -14.20
N ASN A 210 11.23 -23.41 -15.11
CA ASN A 210 10.37 -24.13 -16.06
C ASN A 210 9.40 -25.12 -15.37
N GLU A 211 8.97 -24.80 -14.14
CA GLU A 211 7.92 -25.51 -13.41
C GLU A 211 6.53 -24.94 -13.77
N ASP A 212 5.46 -25.68 -13.46
CA ASP A 212 4.07 -25.20 -13.61
C ASP A 212 3.85 -23.92 -12.77
N SER A 213 3.57 -22.79 -13.43
CA SER A 213 3.33 -21.49 -12.80
C SER A 213 1.85 -21.13 -12.65
N SER A 214 0.95 -22.10 -12.83
CA SER A 214 -0.49 -21.94 -12.62
C SER A 214 -0.85 -21.64 -11.16
N PHE A 215 -2.06 -21.15 -10.94
CA PHE A 215 -2.58 -20.79 -9.62
C PHE A 215 -2.63 -21.98 -8.67
N ILE A 216 -2.98 -23.17 -9.17
CA ILE A 216 -2.97 -24.39 -8.36
C ILE A 216 -1.55 -24.74 -7.93
N ALA A 217 -0.56 -24.60 -8.81
CA ALA A 217 0.83 -24.89 -8.49
C ALA A 217 1.39 -23.91 -7.45
N VAL A 218 1.11 -22.62 -7.59
CA VAL A 218 1.46 -21.61 -6.58
C VAL A 218 0.77 -21.90 -5.25
N MET A 219 -0.51 -22.28 -5.26
CA MET A 219 -1.25 -22.64 -4.05
C MET A 219 -0.64 -23.86 -3.37
N LYS A 220 -0.39 -24.96 -4.10
CA LYS A 220 0.26 -26.18 -3.60
C LYS A 220 1.65 -25.85 -3.03
N LYS A 221 2.51 -25.13 -3.78
CA LYS A 221 3.86 -24.72 -3.31
C LYS A 221 3.83 -23.89 -2.02
N THR A 222 2.78 -23.09 -1.81
CA THR A 222 2.68 -22.19 -0.66
C THR A 222 1.95 -22.78 0.56
N HIS A 223 1.13 -23.82 0.39
CA HIS A 223 0.32 -24.41 1.47
C HIS A 223 0.65 -25.88 1.77
N GLN A 224 1.37 -26.56 0.88
CA GLN A 224 1.76 -27.95 1.05
C GLN A 224 3.10 -28.08 1.80
N LYS A 225 3.21 -29.15 2.58
CA LYS A 225 4.42 -29.60 3.25
C LYS A 225 5.19 -30.60 2.37
N ALA A 226 6.43 -30.88 2.75
CA ALA A 226 7.25 -31.87 2.03
C ALA A 226 6.68 -33.29 2.15
N ASP A 227 5.88 -33.57 3.19
CA ASP A 227 5.15 -34.82 3.40
C ASP A 227 3.85 -34.92 2.57
N GLY A 228 3.56 -33.91 1.74
CA GLY A 228 2.34 -33.83 0.94
C GLY A 228 1.10 -33.27 1.69
N THR A 229 1.16 -33.11 3.00
CA THR A 229 0.05 -32.57 3.81
C THR A 229 -0.09 -31.06 3.69
N TYR A 230 -1.30 -30.53 3.93
CA TYR A 230 -1.57 -29.09 3.87
C TYR A 230 -1.54 -28.44 5.25
N VAL A 231 -1.09 -27.18 5.33
CA VAL A 231 -1.17 -26.37 6.57
C VAL A 231 -2.47 -25.60 6.73
N ASP A 232 -3.29 -25.57 5.69
CA ASP A 232 -4.57 -24.88 5.65
C ASP A 232 -5.61 -25.86 5.10
N GLU A 233 -6.67 -26.07 5.87
CA GLU A 233 -7.69 -27.06 5.54
C GLU A 233 -8.48 -26.66 4.29
N LYS A 234 -8.70 -25.36 4.06
CA LYS A 234 -9.33 -24.89 2.83
C LYS A 234 -8.42 -25.11 1.62
N ALA A 235 -7.10 -24.99 1.79
CA ALA A 235 -6.16 -25.31 0.72
C ALA A 235 -6.22 -26.80 0.34
N ARG A 236 -6.36 -27.70 1.33
CA ARG A 236 -6.56 -29.15 1.10
C ARG A 236 -7.82 -29.40 0.28
N VAL A 237 -8.97 -28.89 0.74
CA VAL A 237 -10.27 -29.07 0.06
C VAL A 237 -10.25 -28.54 -1.37
N ILE A 238 -9.58 -27.41 -1.62
CA ILE A 238 -9.44 -26.85 -2.97
C ILE A 238 -8.54 -27.73 -3.84
N ALA A 239 -7.44 -28.25 -3.30
CA ALA A 239 -6.56 -29.16 -4.05
C ALA A 239 -7.29 -30.43 -4.48
N GLU A 240 -8.02 -31.06 -3.56
CA GLU A 240 -8.77 -32.30 -3.82
C GLU A 240 -9.84 -32.08 -4.89
N LYS A 241 -10.69 -31.06 -4.74
CA LYS A 241 -11.72 -30.73 -5.75
C LYS A 241 -11.13 -30.37 -7.11
N TYR A 242 -9.96 -29.74 -7.12
CA TYR A 242 -9.26 -29.43 -8.37
C TYR A 242 -8.78 -30.72 -9.05
N ASP A 243 -8.17 -31.63 -8.29
CA ASP A 243 -7.68 -32.89 -8.81
C ASP A 243 -8.85 -33.80 -9.27
N GLU A 244 -10.00 -33.78 -8.58
CA GLU A 244 -11.26 -34.43 -9.01
C GLU A 244 -11.79 -33.89 -10.34
N LEU A 245 -11.93 -32.56 -10.49
CA LEU A 245 -12.38 -31.96 -11.75
C LEU A 245 -11.41 -32.20 -12.90
N LEU A 246 -10.10 -32.24 -12.60
CA LEU A 246 -9.09 -32.54 -13.60
C LEU A 246 -9.24 -33.99 -14.10
N GLN A 247 -9.48 -34.95 -13.19
CA GLN A 247 -9.77 -36.35 -13.53
C GLN A 247 -11.04 -36.50 -14.36
N GLU A 248 -12.11 -35.81 -13.99
CA GLU A 248 -13.37 -35.83 -14.76
C GLU A 248 -13.18 -35.30 -16.19
N ARG A 249 -12.47 -34.17 -16.35
CA ARG A 249 -12.11 -33.60 -17.67
C ARG A 249 -11.30 -34.58 -18.52
N MET A 250 -10.31 -35.26 -17.91
CA MET A 250 -9.51 -36.26 -18.61
C MET A 250 -10.35 -37.47 -19.03
N ALA A 251 -11.26 -37.93 -18.18
CA ALA A 251 -12.16 -39.04 -18.49
C ALA A 251 -13.15 -38.67 -19.63
N GLN A 252 -13.69 -37.46 -19.64
CA GLN A 252 -14.57 -36.97 -20.70
C GLN A 252 -13.86 -36.89 -22.06
N MET A 253 -12.59 -36.46 -22.09
CA MET A 253 -11.80 -36.44 -23.34
C MET A 253 -11.48 -37.84 -23.86
N GLN A 254 -11.22 -38.81 -22.97
CA GLN A 254 -10.98 -40.21 -23.36
C GLN A 254 -12.21 -40.89 -23.99
N LEU A 255 -13.42 -40.37 -23.76
CA LEU A 255 -14.66 -40.90 -24.34
C LEU A 255 -14.98 -40.32 -25.73
N PHE A 256 -14.34 -39.21 -26.13
CA PHE A 256 -14.64 -38.51 -27.39
C PHE A 256 -13.62 -38.76 -28.51
N ASP A 257 -12.38 -39.15 -28.19
CA ASP A 257 -11.33 -39.42 -29.19
C ASP A 257 -11.08 -40.92 -29.35
N GLY A 258 -11.69 -41.50 -30.39
CA GLY A 258 -11.26 -42.78 -30.94
C GLY A 258 -9.94 -42.61 -31.69
N GLU A 259 -8.92 -43.36 -31.29
CA GLU A 259 -7.62 -43.56 -31.93
C GLU A 259 -6.87 -42.29 -32.42
N ASN A 260 -5.75 -41.96 -31.74
CA ASN A 260 -4.69 -41.00 -32.12
C ASN A 260 -4.80 -39.51 -31.74
N SER A 261 -5.12 -39.21 -30.47
CA SER A 261 -4.76 -37.90 -29.90
C SER A 261 -3.79 -38.06 -28.72
N THR A 262 -2.54 -37.67 -28.95
CA THR A 262 -1.58 -37.30 -27.90
C THR A 262 -2.29 -36.36 -26.93
N MET A 263 -2.43 -36.73 -25.65
CA MET A 263 -3.05 -35.87 -24.65
C MET A 263 -2.36 -34.51 -24.63
N ASN A 264 -3.01 -33.48 -25.17
CA ASN A 264 -2.50 -32.12 -25.04
C ASN A 264 -2.56 -31.75 -23.55
N PRO A 265 -1.42 -31.45 -22.91
CA PRO A 265 -1.43 -31.01 -21.51
C PRO A 265 -2.22 -29.70 -21.42
N LEU A 266 -3.17 -29.60 -20.47
CA LEU A 266 -3.97 -28.38 -20.28
C LEU A 266 -3.06 -27.15 -20.19
N THR A 267 -3.45 -26.08 -20.87
CA THR A 267 -2.69 -24.83 -20.82
C THR A 267 -2.76 -24.21 -19.42
N ILE A 268 -1.84 -23.29 -19.12
CA ILE A 268 -1.82 -22.59 -17.83
C ILE A 268 -3.12 -21.81 -17.61
N GLU A 269 -3.70 -21.25 -18.67
CA GLU A 269 -4.94 -20.49 -18.65
C GLU A 269 -6.14 -21.38 -18.28
N GLU A 270 -6.20 -22.59 -18.84
CA GLU A 270 -7.25 -23.55 -18.50
C GLU A 270 -7.15 -24.01 -17.05
N LYS A 271 -5.93 -24.33 -16.58
CA LYS A 271 -5.65 -24.66 -15.18
C LYS A 271 -6.09 -23.52 -14.24
N ASN A 272 -5.79 -22.28 -14.62
CA ASN A 272 -6.18 -21.10 -13.85
C ASN A 272 -7.71 -20.92 -13.83
N LYS A 273 -8.40 -21.19 -14.93
CA LYS A 273 -9.87 -21.14 -15.01
C LYS A 273 -10.53 -22.17 -14.09
N ILE A 274 -10.06 -23.42 -14.15
CA ILE A 274 -10.54 -24.50 -13.25
C ILE A 274 -10.29 -24.12 -11.79
N TYR A 275 -9.10 -23.59 -11.49
CA TYR A 275 -8.77 -23.16 -10.13
C TYR A 275 -9.73 -22.08 -9.61
N VAL A 276 -10.04 -21.06 -10.41
CA VAL A 276 -10.98 -20.00 -10.02
C VAL A 276 -12.39 -20.57 -9.79
N GLN A 277 -12.83 -21.52 -10.62
CA GLN A 277 -14.11 -22.20 -10.46
C GLN A 277 -14.17 -22.98 -9.13
N VAL A 278 -13.11 -23.73 -8.78
CA VAL A 278 -13.07 -24.53 -7.54
C VAL A 278 -12.90 -23.67 -6.30
N ALA A 279 -11.97 -22.72 -6.32
CA ALA A 279 -11.66 -21.88 -5.17
C ALA A 279 -12.78 -20.89 -4.85
N GLY A 280 -13.58 -20.55 -5.87
CA GLY A 280 -14.67 -19.59 -5.81
C GLY A 280 -14.17 -18.15 -5.60
N ILE A 281 -15.09 -17.22 -5.81
CA ILE A 281 -14.86 -15.79 -5.58
C ILE A 281 -15.57 -15.42 -4.27
N SER A 282 -14.81 -14.91 -3.30
CA SER A 282 -15.39 -14.40 -2.06
C SER A 282 -16.26 -13.16 -2.32
N LYS A 283 -17.13 -12.81 -1.36
CA LYS A 283 -17.96 -11.60 -1.40
C LYS A 283 -17.20 -10.28 -1.65
N HIS A 284 -15.88 -10.26 -1.49
CA HIS A 284 -15.04 -9.09 -1.77
C HIS A 284 -14.27 -9.22 -3.10
N GLY A 285 -14.70 -10.09 -4.01
CA GLY A 285 -14.06 -10.29 -5.32
C GLY A 285 -12.71 -11.03 -5.26
N ARG A 286 -12.40 -11.72 -4.15
CA ARG A 286 -11.08 -12.36 -3.95
C ARG A 286 -11.14 -13.86 -4.08
N VAL A 287 -10.22 -14.44 -4.86
CA VAL A 287 -10.00 -15.88 -4.97
C VAL A 287 -9.03 -16.35 -3.87
N PHE A 288 -9.35 -17.47 -3.23
CA PHE A 288 -8.51 -18.06 -2.20
C PHE A 288 -7.12 -18.44 -2.76
N GLY A 289 -6.07 -18.34 -1.94
CA GLY A 289 -4.72 -18.80 -2.32
C GLY A 289 -4.00 -17.98 -3.40
N LEU A 290 -4.62 -16.92 -3.95
CA LEU A 290 -4.02 -16.11 -5.02
C LEU A 290 -3.11 -14.98 -4.49
N GLY A 291 -3.39 -14.46 -3.30
CA GLY A 291 -2.53 -13.45 -2.65
C GLY A 291 -2.25 -12.22 -3.54
N SER A 292 -0.98 -11.98 -3.86
CA SER A 292 -0.56 -10.84 -4.72
C SER A 292 -0.91 -11.01 -6.20
N LEU A 293 -1.28 -12.21 -6.64
CA LEU A 293 -1.62 -12.51 -8.03
C LEU A 293 -3.01 -11.98 -8.43
N GLN A 294 -3.88 -11.67 -7.45
CA GLN A 294 -5.23 -11.14 -7.69
C GLN A 294 -5.26 -9.87 -8.55
N ASN A 295 -4.19 -9.07 -8.51
CA ASN A 295 -4.16 -7.77 -9.18
C ASN A 295 -3.81 -7.87 -10.68
N GLY A 296 -3.35 -9.04 -11.16
CA GLY A 296 -2.96 -9.25 -12.56
C GLY A 296 -4.00 -10.00 -13.39
N THR A 297 -5.11 -10.42 -12.79
CA THR A 297 -6.10 -11.29 -13.44
C THR A 297 -7.42 -10.54 -13.57
N SER A 298 -7.76 -10.10 -14.78
CA SER A 298 -9.13 -9.70 -15.10
C SER A 298 -9.99 -10.95 -15.11
N LEU A 299 -10.72 -11.20 -14.01
CA LEU A 299 -11.67 -12.30 -13.93
C LEU A 299 -12.96 -11.87 -14.66
N SER A 300 -12.95 -11.94 -15.99
CA SER A 300 -14.14 -11.75 -16.82
C SER A 300 -14.94 -13.05 -16.83
N LEU A 301 -16.19 -13.00 -16.37
CA LEU A 301 -17.14 -14.09 -16.54
C LEU A 301 -17.99 -13.76 -17.78
N ASP A 302 -17.86 -14.56 -18.83
CA ASP A 302 -18.79 -14.54 -19.96
C ASP A 302 -20.20 -14.94 -19.50
N GLY A 303 -21.21 -14.17 -19.93
CA GLY A 303 -22.55 -14.70 -20.15
C GLY A 303 -23.57 -14.66 -19.01
N ALA A 304 -23.64 -13.57 -18.23
CA ALA A 304 -24.91 -13.08 -17.65
C ALA A 304 -24.68 -11.67 -17.08
N PRO A 305 -25.55 -10.68 -17.34
CA PRO A 305 -25.47 -9.40 -16.65
C PRO A 305 -25.86 -9.64 -15.20
N ILE A 306 -24.89 -9.93 -14.34
CA ILE A 306 -25.06 -9.70 -12.91
C ILE A 306 -25.19 -8.17 -12.79
N PRO A 307 -26.30 -7.64 -12.25
CA PRO A 307 -26.39 -6.24 -11.95
C PRO A 307 -25.19 -5.91 -11.08
N LEU A 308 -24.35 -4.99 -11.58
CA LEU A 308 -23.36 -4.30 -10.81
C LEU A 308 -24.00 -3.99 -9.45
N GLN A 309 -23.52 -4.63 -8.38
CA GLN A 309 -23.94 -4.30 -7.02
C GLN A 309 -23.55 -2.85 -6.78
N SER A 310 -24.46 -1.96 -7.16
CA SER A 310 -24.36 -0.53 -6.94
C SER A 310 -25.73 0.12 -6.89
N THR A 311 -26.87 -0.57 -7.00
CA THR A 311 -28.17 0.12 -6.89
C THR A 311 -28.38 0.71 -5.49
N GLY A 312 -28.07 -0.03 -4.44
CA GLY A 312 -28.16 0.49 -3.06
C GLY A 312 -27.08 1.54 -2.73
N GLU A 313 -25.86 1.39 -3.24
CA GLU A 313 -24.78 2.37 -2.99
C GLU A 313 -24.93 3.62 -3.85
N VAL A 314 -25.39 3.52 -5.10
CA VAL A 314 -25.67 4.66 -5.99
C VAL A 314 -26.87 5.44 -5.50
N GLU A 315 -27.93 4.80 -4.99
CA GLU A 315 -29.03 5.52 -4.35
C GLU A 315 -28.56 6.23 -3.07
N THR A 316 -27.76 5.58 -2.24
CA THR A 316 -27.22 6.21 -1.03
C THR A 316 -26.23 7.34 -1.36
N LEU A 317 -25.40 7.17 -2.39
CA LEU A 317 -24.45 8.18 -2.87
C LEU A 317 -25.17 9.34 -3.54
N THR A 318 -26.22 9.11 -4.32
CA THR A 318 -27.00 10.19 -4.96
C THR A 318 -27.77 11.00 -3.92
N VAL A 319 -28.30 10.38 -2.87
CA VAL A 319 -28.87 11.09 -1.72
C VAL A 319 -27.80 11.91 -1.00
N ARG A 320 -26.61 11.35 -0.76
CA ARG A 320 -25.52 12.07 -0.09
C ARG A 320 -24.95 13.21 -0.92
N VAL A 321 -24.88 13.06 -2.24
CA VAL A 321 -24.46 14.12 -3.17
C VAL A 321 -25.47 15.25 -3.15
N LYS A 322 -26.78 14.96 -3.24
CA LYS A 322 -27.83 15.99 -3.12
C LYS A 322 -27.78 16.72 -1.78
N GLU A 323 -27.54 16.01 -0.68
CA GLU A 323 -27.39 16.62 0.66
C GLU A 323 -26.15 17.52 0.77
N LEU A 324 -25.03 17.12 0.14
CA LEU A 324 -23.84 17.96 0.10
C LEU A 324 -24.01 19.19 -0.80
N GLU A 325 -24.75 19.05 -1.90
CA GLU A 325 -25.09 20.17 -2.78
C GLU A 325 -25.98 21.20 -2.09
N THR A 326 -26.97 20.77 -1.29
CA THR A 326 -27.81 21.68 -0.51
C THR A 326 -27.03 22.36 0.60
N GLU A 327 -26.14 21.65 1.31
CA GLU A 327 -25.29 22.25 2.34
C GLU A 327 -24.27 23.22 1.75
N LEU A 328 -23.69 22.91 0.58
CA LEU A 328 -22.80 23.81 -0.15
C LEU A 328 -23.53 25.09 -0.57
N GLN A 329 -24.76 24.96 -1.09
CA GLN A 329 -25.58 26.10 -1.48
C GLN A 329 -25.95 26.97 -0.29
N LYS A 330 -26.29 26.34 0.84
CA LYS A 330 -26.54 27.05 2.11
C LYS A 330 -25.30 27.80 2.59
N SER A 331 -24.13 27.15 2.59
CA SER A 331 -22.86 27.78 2.97
C SER A 331 -22.48 28.94 2.05
N ARG A 332 -22.77 28.87 0.75
CA ARG A 332 -22.60 29.99 -0.18
C ARG A 332 -23.50 31.17 0.18
N ASN A 333 -24.77 30.91 0.48
CA ASN A 333 -25.72 31.95 0.89
C ASN A 333 -25.31 32.61 2.23
N GLU A 334 -24.83 31.82 3.19
CA GLU A 334 -24.28 32.34 4.46
C GLU A 334 -23.03 33.19 4.23
N ASN A 335 -22.14 32.77 3.33
CA ASN A 335 -20.96 33.57 2.96
C ASN A 335 -21.36 34.91 2.33
N VAL A 336 -22.37 34.94 1.44
CA VAL A 336 -22.90 36.20 0.89
C VAL A 336 -23.42 37.11 2.00
N LEU A 337 -24.11 36.56 2.99
CA LEU A 337 -24.60 37.34 4.14
C LEU A 337 -23.45 37.88 5.00
N VAL A 338 -22.40 37.09 5.21
CA VAL A 338 -21.18 37.53 5.92
C VAL A 338 -20.48 38.64 5.15
N HIS A 339 -20.35 38.53 3.83
CA HIS A 339 -19.76 39.58 2.99
C HIS A 339 -20.57 40.86 3.06
N LYS A 340 -21.91 40.78 2.96
CA LYS A 340 -22.78 41.95 3.13
C LYS A 340 -22.63 42.62 4.50
N ARG A 341 -22.45 41.82 5.56
CA ARG A 341 -22.17 42.36 6.91
C ARG A 341 -20.80 43.03 6.98
N LEU A 342 -19.78 42.48 6.32
CA LEU A 342 -18.46 43.09 6.22
C LEU A 342 -18.53 44.42 5.46
N ASP A 343 -19.22 44.48 4.32
CA ASP A 343 -19.41 45.71 3.55
C ASP A 343 -20.15 46.78 4.37
N THR A 344 -21.13 46.37 5.18
CA THR A 344 -21.86 47.29 6.07
C THR A 344 -20.94 47.83 7.17
N MET A 345 -20.09 46.98 7.75
CA MET A 345 -19.09 47.42 8.73
C MET A 345 -18.05 48.34 8.10
N GLU A 346 -17.64 48.07 6.86
CA GLU A 346 -16.73 48.94 6.11
C GLU A 346 -17.35 50.32 5.86
N GLN A 347 -18.63 50.39 5.46
CA GLN A 347 -19.34 51.67 5.31
C GLN A 347 -19.47 52.43 6.63
N MET A 348 -19.76 51.75 7.74
CA MET A 348 -19.78 52.38 9.07
C MET A 348 -18.40 52.89 9.49
N PHE A 349 -17.34 52.17 9.13
CA PHE A 349 -15.97 52.60 9.41
C PHE A 349 -15.59 53.84 8.59
N GLN A 350 -15.95 53.88 7.30
CA GLN A 350 -15.73 55.04 6.43
C GLN A 350 -16.54 56.27 6.87
N SER A 351 -17.78 56.09 7.34
CA SER A 351 -18.58 57.21 7.88
C SER A 351 -18.04 57.71 9.22
N PHE A 352 -17.50 56.83 10.07
CA PHE A 352 -16.84 57.20 11.31
C PHE A 352 -15.53 57.98 11.05
N LEU A 353 -14.73 57.55 10.07
CA LEU A 353 -13.54 58.29 9.65
C LEU A 353 -13.91 59.66 9.04
N GLY A 354 -14.93 59.72 8.19
CA GLY A 354 -15.41 60.99 7.62
C GLY A 354 -15.96 61.97 8.66
N THR A 355 -16.69 61.48 9.67
CA THR A 355 -17.15 62.32 10.79
C THR A 355 -16.01 62.75 11.70
N SER A 356 -15.00 61.90 11.93
CA SER A 356 -13.80 62.27 12.68
C SER A 356 -12.95 63.34 11.97
N ALA A 357 -12.83 63.26 10.64
CA ALA A 357 -12.15 64.28 9.83
C ALA A 357 -12.93 65.61 9.81
N SER A 358 -14.27 65.53 9.79
CA SER A 358 -15.14 66.70 9.90
C SER A 358 -15.07 67.36 11.29
N LEU A 359 -14.98 66.55 12.37
CA LEU A 359 -14.76 67.05 13.73
C LEU A 359 -13.34 67.60 13.94
N GLN A 360 -12.31 67.03 13.32
CA GLN A 360 -10.95 67.59 13.34
C GLN A 360 -10.84 68.90 12.56
N SER A 361 -11.58 69.04 11.45
CA SER A 361 -11.71 70.30 10.71
C SER A 361 -12.41 71.38 11.55
N LEU A 362 -13.46 71.01 12.29
CA LEU A 362 -14.20 71.92 13.17
C LEU A 362 -13.40 72.34 14.41
N VAL A 363 -12.57 71.44 14.96
CA VAL A 363 -11.64 71.72 16.07
C VAL A 363 -10.42 72.52 15.58
N GLY A 364 -9.99 72.34 14.33
CA GLY A 364 -8.90 73.11 13.72
C GLY A 364 -9.24 74.58 13.44
N GLN A 365 -10.53 74.94 13.35
CA GLN A 365 -10.98 76.34 13.18
C GLN A 365 -11.20 77.08 14.50
N ASN A 366 -11.37 76.38 15.62
CA ASN A 366 -11.47 76.98 16.95
C ASN A 366 -10.24 76.59 17.77
N GLY A 367 -9.15 77.33 17.54
CA GLY A 367 -7.92 77.16 18.27
C GLY A 367 -8.12 77.35 19.78
N ILE A 368 -8.06 76.27 20.54
CA ILE A 368 -7.86 76.33 21.99
C ILE A 368 -6.83 75.26 22.36
N ASN A 369 -5.65 75.72 22.75
CA ASN A 369 -4.61 74.93 23.38
C ASN A 369 -5.09 74.48 24.77
N SER A 370 -4.98 73.18 25.11
CA SER A 370 -4.56 72.80 26.47
C SER A 370 -4.18 71.34 26.60
N ALA A 371 -3.06 71.16 27.29
CA ALA A 371 -2.53 69.91 27.79
C ALA A 371 -3.40 69.34 28.92
N ALA A 372 -3.57 68.01 28.97
CA ALA A 372 -3.83 67.29 30.21
C ALA A 372 -3.48 65.79 30.09
N THR A 373 -2.46 65.44 30.85
CA THR A 373 -2.02 64.19 31.48
C THR A 373 -3.03 63.04 31.64
N PHE A 374 -2.60 61.86 31.19
CA PHE A 374 -2.73 60.48 31.73
C PHE A 374 -3.94 60.07 32.60
N ALA A 375 -4.65 59.01 32.17
CA ALA A 375 -5.33 58.09 33.08
C ALA A 375 -5.18 56.63 32.61
N SER A 376 -4.67 55.81 33.53
CA SER A 376 -4.31 54.40 33.42
C SER A 376 -5.38 53.47 32.86
N ILE A 377 -4.93 52.50 32.07
CA ILE A 377 -5.65 51.28 31.73
C ILE A 377 -5.64 50.36 32.97
N PRO A 378 -6.79 49.86 33.48
CA PRO A 378 -6.80 48.75 34.43
C PRO A 378 -6.81 47.40 33.68
N PRO A 379 -6.10 46.37 34.17
CA PRO A 379 -6.23 45.00 33.68
C PRO A 379 -7.22 44.21 34.56
N ILE A 380 -8.13 43.44 33.94
CA ILE A 380 -8.87 42.36 34.65
C ILE A 380 -8.92 41.13 33.74
N GLY A 381 -8.45 40.01 34.30
CA GLY A 381 -8.39 38.71 33.64
C GLY A 381 -9.58 37.78 33.92
N THR A 382 -9.64 36.75 33.07
CA THR A 382 -10.08 35.35 33.31
C THR A 382 -11.44 35.05 33.95
N SER A 383 -12.36 34.39 33.22
CA SER A 383 -12.54 32.92 33.28
C SER A 383 -13.76 32.42 32.44
N ALA A 384 -13.82 31.10 32.29
CA ALA A 384 -14.95 30.23 31.93
C ALA A 384 -15.12 29.80 30.44
N SER A 385 -14.86 28.51 30.23
CA SER A 385 -15.07 27.70 29.04
C SER A 385 -16.54 27.65 28.57
N PRO A 386 -16.82 27.43 27.27
CA PRO A 386 -18.09 26.86 26.84
C PRO A 386 -18.03 25.34 26.88
N GLN A 387 -18.78 24.74 27.80
CA GLN A 387 -19.13 23.32 27.77
C GLN A 387 -19.85 22.99 26.45
N ALA A 388 -19.42 21.91 25.81
CA ALA A 388 -20.11 21.29 24.70
C ALA A 388 -21.44 20.68 25.18
N PHE A 389 -22.55 21.20 24.66
CA PHE A 389 -23.86 20.58 24.79
C PHE A 389 -23.94 19.44 23.76
N MET A 390 -23.57 18.22 24.16
CA MET A 390 -23.92 17.00 23.44
C MET A 390 -25.36 16.60 23.79
N GLY A 391 -26.29 16.90 22.88
CA GLY A 391 -27.63 16.30 22.90
C GLY A 391 -27.56 14.87 22.37
N PHE A 392 -27.47 13.89 23.27
CA PHE A 392 -27.78 12.49 22.97
C PHE A 392 -29.30 12.33 22.86
N ARG A 393 -29.82 11.96 21.69
CA ARG A 393 -31.15 11.33 21.57
C ARG A 393 -30.99 9.82 21.76
N SER A 394 -31.48 9.35 22.90
CA SER A 394 -31.71 7.94 23.18
C SER A 394 -32.89 7.43 22.34
N PHE A 395 -32.68 6.41 21.53
CA PHE A 395 -33.77 5.56 21.04
C PHE A 395 -33.90 4.39 22.01
N ALA A 396 -34.91 4.46 22.87
CA ALA A 396 -35.43 3.33 23.60
C ALA A 396 -36.16 2.41 22.60
N ARG A 397 -35.79 1.14 22.60
CA ARG A 397 -36.53 0.04 21.95
C ARG A 397 -37.40 -0.58 23.04
N THR A 398 -38.72 -0.49 22.91
CA THR A 398 -39.67 -1.22 23.73
C THR A 398 -40.16 -2.43 22.93
N THR A 399 -40.03 -3.60 23.56
CA THR A 399 -40.69 -4.91 23.33
C THR A 399 -40.92 -5.37 21.90
#